data_AF-A0A382IEW1-F1
#
_entry.id   AF-A0A382IEW1-F1
#
_cell.length_a   1.000
_cell.length_b   1.000
_cell.length_c   1.000
_cell.angle_alpha   90.00
_cell.angle_beta   90.00
_cell.angle_gamma   90.00
#
_symmetry.space_group_name_H-M   'P 1'
#
loop_
_entity.id
_entity.type
_entity.pdbx_description
1 polymer ?
#
loop_
_entity_poly.entity_id
_entity_poly.type
_entity_poly.pdbx_seq_one_letter_code
_entity_poly.pdbx_strand_id
1 'polypeptide(L)'
;MKLFNSTYSYKNNLLNKDELRKLTELKSEHNRLLKRKEKITHQLKDLNNRIKTTEDSHSEFILHLKKNNKNFVPIISVGFDKRWATYNCVVKISGSIKSFYLGKEDSIKGKVQQFHSNNIMGRGINFVKSEIIKIVSTVIMQFIDTKSPKNPFKKRIKLNLDNVLERYVASGEWDYWVSR
;
A
#
# COMPACT_ATOMS: atom_id res chain seq x y z
N MET A 1 -28.78 -23.25 -1.70
CA MET A 1 -29.15 -24.66 -2.01
C MET A 1 -30.67 -24.93 -2.06
N LYS A 2 -31.57 -23.97 -1.79
CA LYS A 2 -33.01 -24.27 -1.58
C LYS A 2 -33.97 -24.05 -2.77
N LEU A 3 -33.59 -23.34 -3.83
CA LEU A 3 -34.55 -22.94 -4.88
C LEU A 3 -34.97 -24.09 -5.83
N PHE A 4 -34.04 -24.96 -6.25
CA PHE A 4 -34.33 -26.00 -7.26
C PHE A 4 -34.84 -27.34 -6.71
N ASN A 5 -34.74 -27.59 -5.40
CA ASN A 5 -35.30 -28.81 -4.80
C ASN A 5 -36.82 -28.71 -4.57
N SER A 6 -37.37 -27.49 -4.47
CA SER A 6 -38.82 -27.29 -4.26
C SER A 6 -39.68 -27.54 -5.51
N THR A 7 -39.10 -27.50 -6.72
CA THR A 7 -39.85 -27.63 -7.98
C THR A 7 -40.04 -29.07 -8.43
N TYR A 8 -39.44 -30.05 -7.74
CA TYR A 8 -39.61 -31.48 -8.08
C TYR A 8 -41.05 -31.97 -7.88
N SER A 9 -41.83 -31.32 -7.02
CA SER A 9 -43.23 -31.71 -6.74
C SER A 9 -44.23 -31.24 -7.79
N TYR A 10 -43.88 -30.28 -8.67
CA TYR A 10 -44.81 -29.64 -9.63
C TYR A 10 -44.59 -30.10 -11.08
N LYS A 11 -43.67 -31.05 -11.28
CA LYS A 11 -42.94 -31.22 -12.55
C LYS A 11 -43.72 -31.82 -13.72
N ASN A 12 -44.80 -32.56 -13.49
CA ASN A 12 -45.36 -33.43 -14.54
C ASN A 12 -46.77 -33.06 -15.03
N ASN A 13 -47.50 -32.14 -14.39
CA ASN A 13 -48.91 -31.88 -14.74
C ASN A 13 -49.27 -30.42 -15.07
N LEU A 14 -48.34 -29.45 -15.00
CA LEU A 14 -48.67 -28.01 -15.18
C LEU A 14 -47.85 -27.25 -16.24
N LEU A 15 -46.71 -27.78 -16.69
CA LEU A 15 -45.79 -27.06 -17.59
C LEU A 15 -45.94 -27.57 -19.03
N ASN A 16 -46.08 -26.65 -19.97
CA ASN A 16 -46.08 -27.01 -21.39
C ASN A 16 -44.64 -27.34 -21.87
N LYS A 17 -44.54 -27.90 -23.08
CA LYS A 17 -43.27 -28.40 -23.64
C LYS A 17 -42.18 -27.32 -23.76
N ASP A 18 -42.57 -26.07 -24.04
CA ASP A 18 -41.63 -24.95 -24.18
C ASP A 18 -41.14 -24.45 -22.81
N GLU A 19 -42.00 -24.42 -21.80
CA GLU A 19 -41.62 -24.07 -20.44
C GLU A 19 -40.68 -25.12 -19.84
N LEU A 20 -40.90 -26.40 -20.13
CA LEU A 20 -40.01 -27.49 -19.73
C LEU A 20 -38.62 -27.36 -20.38
N ARG A 21 -38.57 -26.92 -21.65
CA ARG A 21 -37.31 -26.66 -22.35
C ARG A 21 -36.54 -25.51 -21.71
N LYS A 22 -37.20 -24.35 -21.48
CA LYS A 22 -36.60 -23.18 -20.82
C LYS A 22 -36.09 -23.50 -19.41
N LEU A 23 -36.85 -24.30 -18.64
CA LEU A 23 -36.42 -24.74 -17.31
C LEU A 23 -35.15 -25.60 -17.37
N THR A 24 -35.05 -26.46 -18.37
CA THR A 24 -33.87 -27.31 -18.59
C THR A 24 -32.66 -26.48 -18.99
N GLU A 25 -32.83 -25.52 -19.89
CA GLU A 25 -31.81 -24.54 -20.28
C GLU A 25 -31.32 -23.74 -19.07
N LEU A 26 -32.22 -23.15 -18.28
CA LEU A 26 -31.90 -22.41 -17.06
C LEU A 26 -31.16 -23.26 -16.02
N LYS A 27 -31.56 -24.51 -15.84
CA LYS A 27 -30.88 -25.44 -14.93
C LYS A 27 -29.46 -25.74 -15.40
N SER A 28 -29.27 -25.92 -16.71
CA SER A 28 -27.94 -26.14 -17.30
C SER A 28 -27.04 -24.92 -17.11
N GLU A 29 -27.57 -23.71 -17.31
CA GLU A 29 -26.84 -22.47 -17.15
C GLU A 29 -26.50 -22.19 -15.69
N HIS A 30 -27.45 -22.39 -14.77
CA HIS A 30 -27.19 -22.30 -13.33
C HIS A 30 -26.04 -23.22 -12.91
N ASN A 31 -26.05 -24.48 -13.37
CA ASN A 31 -24.98 -25.42 -13.05
C ASN A 31 -23.63 -25.00 -13.66
N ARG A 32 -23.63 -24.43 -14.88
CA ARG A 32 -22.42 -23.88 -15.51
C ARG A 32 -21.85 -22.71 -14.69
N LEU A 33 -22.71 -21.79 -14.25
CA LEU A 33 -22.33 -20.65 -13.42
C LEU A 33 -21.81 -21.08 -12.05
N LEU A 34 -22.43 -22.09 -11.43
CA LEU A 34 -21.98 -22.64 -10.15
C LEU A 34 -20.55 -23.19 -10.24
N LYS A 35 -20.26 -24.00 -11.26
CA LYS A 35 -18.91 -24.53 -11.52
C LYS A 35 -17.89 -23.41 -11.75
N ARG A 36 -18.29 -22.35 -12.48
CA ARG A 36 -17.42 -21.19 -12.72
C ARG A 36 -17.12 -20.43 -11.42
N LYS A 37 -18.13 -20.23 -10.57
CA LYS A 37 -17.96 -19.62 -9.24
C LYS A 37 -16.97 -20.43 -8.40
N GLU A 38 -17.13 -21.74 -8.33
CA GLU A 38 -16.24 -22.63 -7.57
C GLU A 38 -14.78 -22.53 -8.04
N LYS A 39 -14.56 -22.47 -9.36
CA LYS A 39 -13.24 -22.27 -9.95
C LYS A 39 -12.63 -20.92 -9.56
N ILE A 40 -13.40 -19.84 -9.65
CA ILE A 40 -12.94 -18.49 -9.28
C ILE A 40 -12.60 -18.44 -7.79
N THR A 41 -13.42 -19.03 -6.92
CA THR A 41 -13.15 -19.10 -5.48
C THR A 41 -11.83 -19.82 -5.19
N HIS A 42 -11.54 -20.93 -5.86
CA HIS A 42 -10.26 -21.64 -5.73
C HIS A 42 -9.09 -20.77 -6.20
N GLN A 43 -9.21 -20.11 -7.35
CA GLN A 43 -8.19 -19.22 -7.87
C GLN A 43 -7.91 -18.05 -6.93
N LEU A 44 -8.94 -17.48 -6.32
CA LEU A 44 -8.81 -16.39 -5.35
C LEU A 44 -8.09 -16.87 -4.08
N LYS A 45 -8.39 -18.07 -3.60
CA LYS A 45 -7.69 -18.67 -2.46
C LYS A 45 -6.21 -18.91 -2.76
N ASP A 46 -5.90 -19.42 -3.95
CA ASP A 46 -4.51 -19.62 -4.40
C ASP A 46 -3.74 -18.29 -4.47
N LEU A 47 -4.34 -17.27 -5.09
CA LEU A 47 -3.75 -15.92 -5.18
C LEU A 47 -3.46 -15.34 -3.80
N ASN A 48 -4.41 -15.42 -2.86
CA ASN A 48 -4.21 -14.93 -1.50
C ASN A 48 -3.08 -15.67 -0.77
N ASN A 49 -2.97 -16.98 -0.95
CA ASN A 49 -1.87 -17.75 -0.38
C ASN A 49 -0.52 -17.32 -0.96
N ARG A 50 -0.45 -17.12 -2.28
CA ARG A 50 0.78 -16.65 -2.96
C ARG A 50 1.19 -15.25 -2.52
N ILE A 51 0.22 -14.34 -2.34
CA ILE A 51 0.47 -13.00 -1.79
C ILE A 51 1.10 -13.14 -0.40
N LYS A 52 0.46 -13.92 0.48
CA LYS A 52 0.97 -14.13 1.84
C LYS A 52 2.38 -14.70 1.86
N THR A 53 2.67 -15.74 1.07
CA THR A 53 4.03 -16.29 0.96
C THR A 53 5.04 -15.25 0.47
N THR A 54 4.64 -14.40 -0.48
CA THR A 54 5.51 -13.33 -0.98
C THR A 54 5.78 -12.27 0.08
N GLU A 55 4.77 -11.88 0.86
CA GLU A 55 4.90 -10.94 1.99
C GLU A 55 5.80 -11.50 3.10
N ASP A 56 5.64 -12.78 3.43
CA ASP A 56 6.47 -13.48 4.41
C ASP A 56 7.94 -13.53 3.95
N SER A 57 8.19 -13.95 2.70
CA SER A 57 9.55 -13.94 2.12
C SER A 57 10.15 -12.54 2.04
N HIS A 58 9.36 -11.53 1.66
CA HIS A 58 9.82 -10.15 1.64
C HIS A 58 10.24 -9.68 3.04
N SER A 59 9.46 -10.01 4.06
CA SER A 59 9.78 -9.70 5.46
C SER A 59 11.09 -10.38 5.91
N GLU A 60 11.29 -11.65 5.54
CA GLU A 60 12.52 -12.40 5.81
C GLU A 60 13.73 -11.78 5.09
N PHE A 61 13.61 -11.42 3.81
CA PHE A 61 14.67 -10.73 3.07
C PHE A 61 15.03 -9.39 3.70
N ILE A 62 14.05 -8.61 4.17
CA ILE A 62 14.29 -7.36 4.88
C ILE A 62 15.08 -7.61 6.18
N LEU A 63 14.77 -8.66 6.93
CA LEU A 63 15.52 -9.03 8.13
C LEU A 63 16.96 -9.43 7.79
N HIS A 64 17.19 -10.23 6.75
CA HIS A 64 18.53 -10.60 6.29
C HIS A 64 19.32 -9.39 5.80
N LEU A 65 18.69 -8.48 5.04
CA LEU A 65 19.32 -7.24 4.60
C LEU A 65 19.72 -6.36 5.79
N LYS A 66 18.85 -6.22 6.80
CA LYS A 66 19.17 -5.47 8.03
C LYS A 66 20.31 -6.11 8.82
N LYS A 67 20.36 -7.45 8.90
CA LYS A 67 21.41 -8.20 9.62
C LYS A 67 22.77 -8.08 8.92
N ASN A 68 22.78 -8.26 7.59
CA ASN A 68 24.01 -8.30 6.80
C ASN A 68 24.52 -6.90 6.42
N ASN A 69 23.63 -5.91 6.35
CA ASN A 69 23.96 -4.55 5.95
C ASN A 69 23.39 -3.52 6.94
N LYS A 70 23.75 -3.63 8.23
CA LYS A 70 23.34 -2.64 9.27
C LYS A 70 23.58 -1.18 8.83
N ASN A 71 24.59 -0.97 7.99
CA ASN A 71 24.95 0.33 7.46
C ASN A 71 23.97 0.84 6.38
N PHE A 72 23.27 -0.02 5.64
CA PHE A 72 22.34 0.40 4.59
C PHE A 72 20.90 0.66 5.08
N VAL A 73 20.61 0.45 6.36
CA VAL A 73 19.30 0.80 6.92
C VAL A 73 19.25 2.30 7.17
N PRO A 74 18.36 3.07 6.51
CA PRO A 74 18.29 4.51 6.70
C PRO A 74 17.70 4.79 8.08
N ILE A 75 18.38 5.63 8.85
CA ILE A 75 17.86 6.21 10.08
C ILE A 75 17.30 7.57 9.72
N ILE A 76 16.01 7.76 9.94
CA ILE A 76 15.29 9.00 9.61
C ILE A 76 14.78 9.63 10.89
N SER A 77 15.02 10.92 11.06
CA SER A 77 14.53 11.68 12.19
C SER A 77 14.08 13.07 11.78
N VAL A 78 13.16 13.65 12.56
CA VAL A 78 12.66 15.01 12.34
C VAL A 78 12.99 15.87 13.56
N GLY A 79 13.90 16.82 13.35
CA GLY A 79 14.38 17.76 14.36
C GLY A 79 13.70 19.12 14.26
N PHE A 80 13.55 19.80 15.40
CA PHE A 80 13.08 21.17 15.46
C PHE A 80 14.26 22.13 15.60
N ASP A 81 14.37 23.09 14.69
CA ASP A 81 15.28 24.21 14.77
C ASP A 81 14.61 25.36 15.53
N LYS A 82 15.07 25.60 16.76
CA LYS A 82 14.55 26.65 17.64
C LYS A 82 14.80 28.06 17.11
N ARG A 83 15.85 28.28 16.30
CA ARG A 83 16.22 29.62 15.82
C ARG A 83 15.22 30.17 14.82
N TRP A 84 14.71 29.28 13.95
CA TRP A 84 13.80 29.64 12.88
C TRP A 84 12.36 29.16 13.12
N ALA A 85 12.14 28.44 14.22
CA ALA A 85 10.90 27.75 14.54
C ALA A 85 10.42 26.83 13.39
N THR A 86 11.35 26.04 12.85
CA THR A 86 11.12 25.19 11.67
C THR A 86 11.63 23.79 11.88
N TYR A 87 11.16 22.85 11.07
CA TYR A 87 11.58 21.45 11.13
C TYR A 87 12.53 21.10 9.99
N ASN A 88 13.44 20.18 10.29
CA ASN A 88 14.35 19.56 9.33
C ASN A 88 14.22 18.04 9.42
N CYS A 89 14.27 17.36 8.29
CA CYS A 89 14.42 15.91 8.24
C CYS A 89 15.91 15.59 8.11
N VAL A 90 16.38 14.64 8.91
CA VAL A 90 17.75 14.12 8.86
C VAL A 90 17.69 12.66 8.44
N VAL A 91 18.49 12.30 7.44
CA VAL A 91 18.65 10.94 6.96
C VAL A 91 20.11 10.53 7.15
N LYS A 92 20.32 9.43 7.86
CA LYS A 92 21.63 8.80 8.01
C LYS A 92 21.61 7.43 7.35
N ILE A 93 22.55 7.18 6.44
CA ILE A 93 22.74 5.88 5.78
C ILE A 93 24.23 5.68 5.50
N SER A 94 24.74 4.49 5.81
CA SER A 94 26.13 4.07 5.63
C SER A 94 27.15 5.07 6.16
N GLY A 95 26.87 5.63 7.34
CA GLY A 95 27.71 6.66 7.99
C GLY A 95 27.57 8.06 7.39
N SER A 96 26.96 8.21 6.22
CA SER A 96 26.69 9.50 5.60
C SER A 96 25.40 10.11 6.14
N ILE A 97 25.42 11.42 6.35
CA ILE A 97 24.28 12.18 6.88
C ILE A 97 23.88 13.25 5.86
N LYS A 98 22.58 13.37 5.60
CA LYS A 98 22.01 14.48 4.84
C LYS A 98 20.79 14.99 5.57
N SER A 99 20.70 16.30 5.71
CA SER A 99 19.48 16.97 6.17
C SER A 99 18.83 17.74 5.03
N PHE A 100 17.51 17.89 5.11
CA PHE A 100 16.76 18.80 4.26
C PHE A 100 15.66 19.50 5.05
N TYR A 101 15.37 20.72 4.62
CA TYR A 101 14.38 21.60 5.24
C TYR A 101 12.96 21.12 4.96
N LEU A 102 12.11 21.14 5.99
CA LEU A 102 10.69 20.79 5.89
C LEU A 102 9.77 22.02 5.89
N GLY A 103 10.08 23.02 6.73
CA GLY A 103 9.20 24.19 6.92
C GLY A 103 8.69 24.34 8.36
N LYS A 104 7.71 25.24 8.52
CA LYS A 104 6.93 25.38 9.76
C LYS A 104 5.88 24.26 9.85
N GLU A 105 5.39 23.97 11.06
CA GLU A 105 4.41 22.90 11.30
C GLU A 105 3.19 22.99 10.38
N ASP A 106 2.56 24.16 10.26
CA ASP A 106 1.36 24.34 9.42
C ASP A 106 1.63 24.13 7.94
N SER A 107 2.80 24.55 7.47
CA SER A 107 3.22 24.34 6.08
C SER A 107 3.42 22.86 5.78
N ILE A 108 4.01 22.12 6.73
CA ILE A 108 4.20 20.67 6.61
C ILE A 108 2.84 19.97 6.62
N LYS A 109 1.95 20.32 7.55
CA LYS A 109 0.59 19.76 7.61
C LYS A 109 -0.17 19.99 6.31
N GLY A 110 -0.13 21.20 5.77
CA GLY A 110 -0.77 21.51 4.48
C GLY A 110 -0.27 20.63 3.34
N LYS A 111 1.04 20.37 3.28
CA LYS A 111 1.63 19.48 2.27
C LYS A 111 1.31 18.00 2.52
N VAL A 112 1.19 17.56 3.77
CA VAL A 112 0.93 16.15 4.12
C VAL A 112 -0.57 15.81 4.07
N GLN A 113 -1.45 16.79 4.24
CA GLN A 113 -2.92 16.62 4.24
C GLN A 113 -3.44 15.86 3.01
N GLN A 114 -2.82 16.03 1.85
CA GLN A 114 -3.20 15.34 0.61
C GLN A 114 -3.11 13.81 0.69
N PHE A 115 -2.41 13.27 1.69
CA PHE A 115 -2.28 11.82 1.92
C PHE A 115 -3.24 11.29 3.00
N HIS A 116 -4.06 12.15 3.62
CA HIS A 116 -5.05 11.75 4.64
C HIS A 116 -6.47 12.22 4.31
N SER A 117 -7.43 11.29 4.31
CA SER A 117 -8.85 11.60 4.14
C SER A 117 -9.41 12.49 5.27
N ASN A 118 -8.91 12.29 6.49
CA ASN A 118 -9.27 13.10 7.65
C ASN A 118 -8.41 14.36 7.75
N ASN A 119 -9.00 15.45 8.24
CA ASN A 119 -8.27 16.69 8.50
C ASN A 119 -7.21 16.49 9.59
N ILE A 120 -5.93 16.69 9.26
CA ILE A 120 -4.80 16.54 10.17
C ILE A 120 -4.32 17.87 10.77
N MET A 121 -4.93 19.01 10.43
CA MET A 121 -4.46 20.32 10.89
C MET A 121 -4.46 20.45 12.42
N GLY A 122 -5.45 19.84 13.09
CA GLY A 122 -5.54 19.80 14.55
C GLY A 122 -4.64 18.75 15.23
N ARG A 123 -3.91 17.91 14.47
CA ARG A 123 -3.00 16.92 15.04
C ARG A 123 -1.73 17.59 15.54
N GLY A 124 -1.20 17.11 16.67
CA GLY A 124 0.06 17.62 17.22
C GLY A 124 1.29 17.23 16.40
N ILE A 125 2.39 17.95 16.60
CA ILE A 125 3.64 17.77 15.84
C ILE A 125 4.18 16.33 15.84
N ASN A 126 3.98 15.55 16.91
CA ASN A 126 4.48 14.17 16.96
C ASN A 126 3.84 13.27 15.89
N PHE A 127 2.55 13.50 15.58
CA PHE A 127 1.88 12.85 14.47
C PHE A 127 2.48 13.28 13.14
N VAL A 128 2.71 14.57 12.94
CA VAL A 128 3.32 15.09 11.71
C VAL A 128 4.74 14.52 11.51
N LYS A 129 5.52 14.37 12.59
CA LYS A 129 6.84 13.74 12.54
C LYS A 129 6.75 12.28 12.13
N SER A 130 5.81 11.50 12.66
CA SER A 130 5.64 10.10 12.27
C SER A 130 5.25 9.96 10.80
N GLU A 131 4.37 10.83 10.30
CA GLU A 131 3.98 10.84 8.88
C GLU A 131 5.17 11.17 7.97
N ILE A 132 5.95 12.20 8.30
CA ILE A 132 7.16 12.52 7.52
C ILE A 132 8.16 11.37 7.55
N ILE A 133 8.36 10.71 8.70
CA ILE A 133 9.25 9.55 8.80
C ILE A 133 8.73 8.41 7.90
N LYS A 134 7.42 8.12 7.92
CA LYS A 134 6.79 7.11 7.05
C LYS A 134 7.04 7.44 5.58
N ILE A 135 6.65 8.63 5.14
CA ILE A 135 6.81 9.12 3.76
C ILE A 135 8.26 9.00 3.29
N VAL A 136 9.20 9.53 4.07
CA VAL A 136 10.62 9.50 3.70
C VAL A 136 11.14 8.07 3.67
N SER A 137 10.78 7.23 4.65
CA SER A 137 11.22 5.82 4.70
C SER A 137 10.82 5.05 3.46
N THR A 138 9.62 5.30 2.93
CA THR A 138 9.11 4.66 1.72
C THR A 138 9.95 4.98 0.49
N VAL A 139 10.38 6.24 0.33
CA VAL A 139 10.99 6.70 -0.94
C VAL A 139 12.50 6.93 -0.86
N ILE A 140 13.11 6.90 0.32
CA ILE A 140 14.49 7.37 0.51
C ILE A 140 15.51 6.66 -0.37
N MET A 141 15.34 5.35 -0.60
CA MET A 141 16.26 4.56 -1.43
C MET A 141 16.35 5.05 -2.88
N GLN A 142 15.31 5.73 -3.36
CA GLN A 142 15.32 6.32 -4.71
C GLN A 142 16.32 7.49 -4.81
N PHE A 143 16.66 8.13 -3.70
CA PHE A 143 17.66 9.21 -3.60
C PHE A 143 19.08 8.72 -3.26
N ILE A 144 19.25 7.43 -2.98
CA ILE A 144 20.53 6.83 -2.61
C ILE A 144 21.22 6.22 -3.83
N ASP A 145 22.46 6.65 -4.12
CA ASP A 145 23.35 5.98 -5.06
C ASP A 145 24.02 4.78 -4.38
N THR A 146 23.54 3.58 -4.68
CA THR A 146 24.09 2.33 -4.15
C THR A 146 25.48 2.00 -4.69
N LYS A 147 25.90 2.61 -5.80
CA LYS A 147 27.24 2.42 -6.38
C LYS A 147 28.30 3.28 -5.71
N SER A 148 27.88 4.29 -4.94
CA SER A 148 28.77 5.25 -4.27
C SER A 148 28.57 5.23 -2.73
N PRO A 149 28.91 4.13 -2.03
CA PRO A 149 28.61 3.98 -0.59
C PRO A 149 29.27 5.04 0.30
N LYS A 150 30.40 5.62 -0.11
CA LYS A 150 31.08 6.72 0.59
C LYS A 150 30.40 8.09 0.40
N ASN A 151 29.55 8.23 -0.63
CA ASN A 151 28.78 9.45 -0.88
C ASN A 151 27.41 9.12 -1.52
N PRO A 152 26.51 8.50 -0.74
CA PRO A 152 25.24 7.96 -1.25
C PRO A 152 24.27 9.03 -1.75
N PHE A 153 24.44 10.29 -1.33
CA PHE A 153 23.54 11.39 -1.69
C PHE A 153 23.97 12.16 -2.95
N LYS A 154 24.89 11.60 -3.75
CA LYS A 154 25.42 12.24 -4.98
C LYS A 154 24.49 12.08 -6.20
N LYS A 155 23.34 11.40 -6.08
CA LYS A 155 22.38 11.28 -7.18
C LYS A 155 22.00 12.67 -7.72
N ARG A 156 21.74 12.74 -9.05
CA ARG A 156 21.33 13.97 -9.75
C ARG A 156 20.10 14.63 -9.13
N ILE A 157 19.22 13.82 -8.53
CA ILE A 157 17.96 14.28 -7.95
C ILE A 157 18.20 14.69 -6.50
N LYS A 158 17.98 15.97 -6.22
CA LYS A 158 18.19 16.57 -4.90
C LYS A 158 17.21 15.99 -3.88
N LEU A 159 17.71 15.61 -2.71
CA LEU A 159 16.87 15.27 -1.57
C LEU A 159 16.32 16.55 -0.93
N ASN A 160 15.03 16.82 -1.15
CA ASN A 160 14.25 17.92 -0.56
C ASN A 160 12.79 17.45 -0.35
N LEU A 161 11.99 18.23 0.38
CA LEU A 161 10.61 17.84 0.68
C LEU A 161 9.76 17.64 -0.58
N ASP A 162 9.83 18.55 -1.56
CA ASP A 162 8.96 18.48 -2.74
C ASP A 162 9.22 17.23 -3.59
N ASN A 163 10.50 16.91 -3.86
CA ASN A 163 10.88 15.69 -4.58
C ASN A 163 10.52 14.43 -3.80
N VAL A 164 10.56 14.48 -2.45
CA VAL A 164 10.14 13.36 -1.60
C VAL A 164 8.64 13.12 -1.74
N LEU A 165 7.83 14.19 -1.65
CA LEU A 165 6.38 14.10 -1.78
C LEU A 165 5.97 13.64 -3.19
N GLU A 166 6.60 14.16 -4.24
CA GLU A 166 6.36 13.74 -5.63
C GLU A 166 6.58 12.23 -5.81
N ARG A 167 7.69 11.70 -5.28
CA ARG A 167 7.97 10.25 -5.34
C ARG A 167 7.02 9.42 -4.48
N TYR A 168 6.54 9.97 -3.38
CA TYR A 168 5.60 9.27 -2.50
C TYR A 168 4.21 9.21 -3.14
N VAL A 169 3.77 10.28 -3.81
CA VAL A 169 2.59 10.24 -4.68
C VAL A 169 2.76 9.14 -5.74
N ALA A 170 3.90 9.13 -6.44
CA ALA A 170 4.19 8.16 -7.50
C ALA A 170 4.32 6.71 -7.00
N SER A 171 4.61 6.49 -5.72
CA SER A 171 4.71 5.12 -5.18
C SER A 171 3.35 4.47 -4.93
N GLY A 172 2.27 5.25 -4.81
CA GLY A 172 0.93 4.71 -4.52
C GLY A 172 0.75 4.18 -3.09
N GLU A 173 1.75 4.37 -2.22
CA GLU A 173 1.80 3.82 -0.84
C GLU A 173 1.13 4.76 0.19
N TRP A 174 0.15 5.55 -0.25
CA TRP A 174 -0.56 6.55 0.55
C TRP A 174 -1.99 6.11 0.84
N ASP A 175 -2.48 6.42 2.04
CA ASP A 175 -3.67 5.79 2.63
C ASP A 175 -5.00 6.38 2.11
N TYR A 176 -4.98 7.38 1.23
CA TYR A 176 -6.15 8.20 0.88
C TYR A 176 -7.24 7.47 0.06
N TRP A 177 -7.01 6.23 -0.40
CA TRP A 177 -8.01 5.44 -1.14
C TRP A 177 -8.45 4.15 -0.46
N VAL A 178 -8.21 3.99 0.85
CA VAL A 178 -8.78 2.84 1.58
C VAL A 178 -10.15 3.22 2.12
N SER A 179 -11.13 3.35 1.24
CA SER A 179 -12.53 3.11 1.61
C SER A 179 -12.68 1.59 1.80
N ARG A 180 -12.44 1.11 3.02
CA ARG A 180 -12.86 -0.23 3.43
C ARG A 180 -14.04 -0.12 4.37
#